data_AF-A0AAE1FCU3-F1
#
_entry.id   AF-A0AAE1FCU3-F1
#
_cell.length_a   1.000
_cell.length_b   1.000
_cell.length_c   1.000
_cell.angle_alpha   90.00
_cell.angle_beta   90.00
_cell.angle_gamma   90.00
#
_symmetry.space_group_name_H-M   'P 1'
#
loop_
_entity.id
_entity.type
_entity.pdbx_description
1 polymer ?
#
loop_
_entity_poly.entity_id
_entity_poly.type
_entity_poly.pdbx_seq_one_letter_code
_entity_poly.pdbx_strand_id
1 'polypeptide(L)'
;MTKDEEAKLMYGMIFSMKSFVTKVSPVDLREGYMSYATNKYCLNLYETPSKLKFVLNTDTHAQGIKELLHQLYTQVYVEYVVFNPLCPLNKPIESELFATKLDEVVKQSPAYASRPA
;
A
#
# COMPACT_ATOMS: atom_id res chain seq x y z
N MET A 1 13.36 -10.74 -13.94
CA MET A 1 11.90 -10.68 -13.92
C MET A 1 11.49 -9.27 -14.30
N THR A 2 10.45 -9.08 -15.10
CA THR A 2 9.97 -7.74 -15.46
C THR A 2 9.10 -7.17 -14.34
N LYS A 3 8.99 -5.83 -14.25
CA LYS A 3 8.12 -5.16 -13.26
C LYS A 3 6.66 -5.62 -13.35
N ASP A 4 6.19 -5.92 -14.55
CA ASP A 4 4.83 -6.40 -14.78
C ASP A 4 4.60 -7.83 -14.26
N GLU A 5 5.60 -8.71 -14.40
CA GLU A 5 5.55 -10.06 -13.83
C GLU A 5 5.58 -10.02 -12.29
N GLU A 6 6.42 -9.15 -11.72
CA GLU A 6 6.47 -8.90 -10.27
C GLU A 6 5.12 -8.42 -9.73
N ALA A 7 4.48 -7.46 -10.42
CA ALA A 7 3.17 -6.95 -10.04
C ALA A 7 2.08 -8.03 -10.09
N LYS A 8 2.09 -8.88 -11.13
CA LYS A 8 1.13 -9.99 -11.27
C LYS A 8 1.30 -11.04 -10.17
N LEU A 9 2.54 -11.41 -9.85
CA LEU A 9 2.84 -12.35 -8.77
C LEU A 9 2.44 -11.77 -7.40
N MET A 10 2.76 -10.50 -7.14
CA MET A 10 2.36 -9.82 -5.91
C MET A 10 0.84 -9.76 -5.77
N TYR A 11 0.12 -9.46 -6.84
CA TYR A 11 -1.34 -9.47 -6.84
C TYR A 11 -1.90 -10.86 -6.52
N GLY A 12 -1.39 -11.91 -7.17
CA GLY A 12 -1.81 -13.29 -6.93
C GLY A 12 -1.57 -13.74 -5.49
N MET A 13 -0.42 -13.35 -4.91
CA MET A 13 -0.09 -13.60 -3.52
C MET A 13 -1.10 -12.93 -2.57
N ILE A 14 -1.33 -11.62 -2.73
CA ILE A 14 -2.26 -10.85 -1.89
C ILE A 14 -3.68 -11.42 -1.98
N PHE A 15 -4.12 -11.75 -3.19
CA PHE A 15 -5.44 -12.33 -3.43
C PHE A 15 -5.61 -13.67 -2.70
N SER A 16 -4.63 -14.56 -2.85
CA SER A 16 -4.65 -15.88 -2.21
C SER A 16 -4.63 -15.77 -0.68
N MET A 17 -3.78 -14.89 -0.15
CA MET A 17 -3.63 -14.67 1.29
C MET A 17 -4.92 -14.09 1.91
N LYS A 18 -5.57 -13.12 1.26
CA LYS A 18 -6.87 -12.60 1.72
C LYS A 18 -7.95 -13.68 1.72
N SER A 19 -8.03 -14.48 0.65
CA SER A 19 -9.00 -15.58 0.55
C SER A 19 -8.77 -16.62 1.65
N PHE A 20 -7.50 -16.95 1.93
CA PHE A 20 -7.13 -17.87 3.00
C PHE A 20 -7.55 -17.34 4.38
N VAL A 21 -7.15 -16.11 4.72
CA VAL A 21 -7.46 -15.52 6.04
C VAL A 21 -8.97 -15.37 6.25
N THR A 22 -9.72 -15.02 5.22
CA THR A 22 -11.20 -14.93 5.28
C THR A 22 -11.85 -16.28 5.59
N LYS A 23 -11.32 -17.38 5.04
CA LYS A 23 -11.88 -18.72 5.25
C LYS A 23 -11.49 -19.36 6.59
N VAL A 24 -10.31 -19.01 7.10
CA VAL A 24 -9.72 -19.63 8.30
C VAL A 24 -9.99 -18.82 9.57
N SER A 25 -10.29 -17.53 9.44
CA SER A 25 -10.56 -16.68 10.60
C SER A 25 -11.73 -17.24 11.41
N PRO A 26 -11.57 -17.41 12.73
CA PRO A 26 -12.66 -17.84 13.62
C PRO A 26 -13.69 -16.72 13.87
N VAL A 27 -13.44 -15.52 13.37
CA VAL A 27 -14.26 -14.32 13.56
C VAL A 27 -14.41 -13.54 12.26
N ASP A 28 -15.46 -12.74 12.16
CA ASP A 28 -15.61 -11.80 11.06
C ASP A 28 -14.46 -10.78 11.04
N LEU A 29 -13.80 -10.70 9.90
CA LEU A 29 -12.67 -9.80 9.71
C LEU A 29 -13.19 -8.40 9.36
N ARG A 30 -12.64 -7.39 10.02
CA ARG A 30 -12.80 -6.01 9.56
C ARG A 30 -11.99 -5.82 8.29
N GLU A 31 -12.66 -5.44 7.22
CA GLU A 31 -12.01 -5.14 5.95
C GLU A 31 -11.13 -3.88 6.06
N GLY A 32 -10.12 -3.80 5.18
CA GLY A 32 -9.43 -2.55 4.88
C GLY A 32 -7.96 -2.50 5.24
N TYR A 33 -7.48 -3.26 6.23
CA TYR A 33 -6.06 -3.35 6.55
C TYR A 33 -5.62 -4.78 6.86
N MET A 34 -4.49 -5.18 6.30
CA MET A 34 -3.87 -6.48 6.54
C MET A 34 -2.36 -6.31 6.53
N SER A 35 -1.65 -7.04 7.37
CA SER A 35 -0.19 -7.11 7.31
C SER A 35 0.30 -8.51 7.59
N TYR A 36 1.45 -8.87 7.01
CA TYR A 36 2.21 -10.05 7.42
C TYR A 36 3.67 -9.64 7.62
N ALA A 37 4.31 -10.25 8.61
CA ALA A 37 5.72 -10.03 8.89
C ALA A 37 6.51 -11.30 8.59
N THR A 38 7.72 -11.08 8.10
CA THR A 38 8.79 -12.08 8.06
C THR A 38 9.85 -11.69 9.09
N ASN A 39 10.96 -12.42 9.15
CA ASN A 39 12.11 -12.04 9.97
C ASN A 39 12.93 -10.85 9.40
N LYS A 40 12.55 -10.32 8.23
CA LYS A 40 13.31 -9.23 7.56
C LYS A 40 12.49 -8.00 7.22
N TYR A 41 11.19 -8.15 7.03
CA TYR A 41 10.30 -7.06 6.64
C TYR A 41 8.86 -7.36 7.03
N CYS A 42 8.06 -6.30 7.16
CA CYS A 42 6.61 -6.37 7.23
C CYS A 42 6.01 -5.84 5.93
N LEU A 43 5.10 -6.61 5.31
CA LEU A 43 4.27 -6.12 4.21
C LEU A 43 2.94 -5.64 4.78
N ASN A 44 2.62 -4.38 4.51
CA ASN A 44 1.40 -3.73 4.95
C ASN A 44 0.51 -3.46 3.74
N LEU A 45 -0.75 -3.86 3.81
CA LEU A 45 -1.76 -3.73 2.77
C LEU A 45 -2.94 -2.93 3.30
N TYR A 46 -3.25 -1.84 2.63
CA TYR A 46 -4.49 -1.08 2.83
C TYR A 46 -5.36 -1.20 1.58
N GLU A 47 -6.61 -1.63 1.76
CA GLU A 47 -7.59 -1.74 0.68
C GLU A 47 -8.77 -0.78 0.91
N THR A 48 -9.05 0.06 -0.07
CA THR A 48 -10.21 0.97 -0.03
C THR A 48 -11.51 0.21 -0.33
N PRO A 49 -12.69 0.78 0.01
CA PRO A 49 -13.97 0.24 -0.42
C PRO A 49 -14.11 0.12 -1.95
N SER A 50 -13.44 1.01 -2.70
CA SER A 50 -13.33 0.96 -4.18
C SER A 50 -12.32 -0.07 -4.70
N LYS A 51 -11.79 -0.94 -3.82
CA LYS A 51 -10.84 -2.04 -4.11
C LYS A 51 -9.47 -1.63 -4.62
N LEU A 52 -9.10 -0.35 -4.46
CA LEU A 52 -7.71 0.10 -4.62
C LEU A 52 -6.85 -0.47 -3.49
N LYS A 53 -5.65 -0.93 -3.82
CA LYS A 53 -4.73 -1.58 -2.89
C LYS A 53 -3.45 -0.77 -2.81
N PHE A 54 -3.10 -0.35 -1.61
CA PHE A 54 -1.83 0.26 -1.28
C PHE A 54 -0.99 -0.76 -0.55
N VAL A 55 0.18 -1.08 -1.10
CA VAL A 55 1.09 -2.10 -0.58
C VAL A 55 2.41 -1.44 -0.23
N LEU A 56 2.87 -1.61 1.01
CA LEU A 56 4.11 -1.03 1.50
C LEU A 56 4.90 -2.02 2.33
N ASN A 57 6.14 -2.27 1.92
CA ASN A 57 7.11 -3.00 2.72
C ASN A 57 7.81 -2.04 3.68
N THR A 58 7.95 -2.45 4.94
CA THR A 58 8.60 -1.70 6.00
C THR A 58 9.51 -2.60 6.82
N ASP A 59 10.30 -2.00 7.71
CA ASP A 59 10.93 -2.74 8.80
C ASP A 59 9.87 -3.46 9.67
N THR A 60 10.27 -4.54 10.34
CA THR A 60 9.39 -5.32 11.23
C THR A 60 8.90 -4.54 12.43
N HIS A 61 9.61 -3.50 12.85
CA HIS A 61 9.29 -2.65 14.00
C HIS A 61 8.68 -1.30 13.60
N ALA A 62 8.44 -1.05 12.31
CA ALA A 62 7.89 0.20 11.86
C ALA A 62 6.46 0.42 12.41
N GLN A 63 6.20 1.63 12.90
CA GLN A 63 4.91 2.01 13.48
C GLN A 63 4.22 3.08 12.63
N GLY A 64 2.90 3.24 12.80
CA GLY A 64 2.12 4.26 12.09
C GLY A 64 1.87 3.95 10.61
N ILE A 65 2.10 2.71 10.17
CA ILE A 65 2.04 2.34 8.74
C ILE A 65 0.61 2.34 8.20
N LYS A 66 -0.36 1.95 9.03
CA LYS A 66 -1.77 1.98 8.66
C LYS A 66 -2.23 3.42 8.39
N GLU A 67 -1.84 4.34 9.26
CA GLU A 67 -2.13 5.76 9.18
C GLU A 67 -1.44 6.36 7.95
N LEU A 68 -0.17 6.01 7.70
CA LEU A 68 0.55 6.41 6.49
C LEU A 68 -0.16 5.94 5.22
N LEU A 69 -0.55 4.67 5.12
CA LEU A 69 -1.24 4.14 3.95
C LEU A 69 -2.60 4.82 3.71
N HIS A 70 -3.34 5.10 4.80
CA HIS A 70 -4.58 5.87 4.72
C HIS A 70 -4.30 7.30 4.23
N GLN A 71 -3.26 7.96 4.74
CA GLN A 71 -2.83 9.29 4.31
C GLN A 71 -2.44 9.33 2.83
N LEU A 72 -1.69 8.32 2.35
CA LEU A 72 -1.34 8.19 0.94
C LEU A 72 -2.57 8.07 0.06
N TYR A 73 -3.61 7.38 0.52
CA TYR A 73 -4.88 7.35 -0.20
C TYR A 73 -5.56 8.73 -0.20
N THR A 74 -5.83 9.32 0.97
CA THR A 74 -6.68 10.51 1.08
C THR A 74 -6.01 11.80 0.61
N GLN A 75 -4.72 11.98 0.92
CA GLN A 75 -3.99 13.23 0.67
C GLN A 75 -3.10 13.18 -0.56
N VAL A 76 -2.86 12.01 -1.15
CA VAL A 76 -1.98 11.90 -2.33
C VAL A 76 -2.73 11.33 -3.53
N TYR A 77 -3.25 10.11 -3.42
CA TYR A 77 -3.93 9.48 -4.56
C TYR A 77 -5.21 10.22 -4.97
N VAL A 78 -6.08 10.57 -4.02
CA VAL A 78 -7.32 11.29 -4.35
C VAL A 78 -7.02 12.67 -4.92
N GLU A 79 -6.12 13.44 -4.29
CA GLU A 79 -5.80 14.80 -4.70
C GLU A 79 -5.10 14.89 -6.06
N TYR A 80 -4.08 14.06 -6.30
CA TYR A 80 -3.21 14.23 -7.47
C TYR A 80 -3.49 13.22 -8.60
N VAL A 81 -4.31 12.19 -8.36
CA VAL A 81 -4.71 11.22 -9.39
C VAL A 81 -6.21 11.33 -9.68
N VAL A 82 -7.08 11.18 -8.69
CA VAL A 82 -8.54 11.14 -8.92
C VAL A 82 -9.07 12.49 -9.37
N PHE A 83 -8.62 13.58 -8.76
CA PHE A 83 -9.02 14.93 -9.17
C PHE A 83 -8.26 15.48 -10.37
N ASN A 84 -7.28 14.75 -10.89
CA ASN A 84 -6.57 15.13 -12.09
C ASN A 84 -7.24 14.50 -13.33
N PRO A 85 -8.03 15.25 -14.12
CA PRO A 85 -8.74 14.70 -15.28
C PRO A 85 -7.80 14.19 -16.39
N LEU A 86 -6.52 14.59 -16.35
CA LEU A 86 -5.50 14.14 -17.29
C LEU A 86 -4.87 12.80 -16.87
N CYS A 87 -5.18 12.27 -15.69
CA CYS A 87 -4.68 11.01 -15.18
C CYS A 87 -5.70 9.87 -15.37
N PRO A 88 -5.51 8.98 -16.36
CA PRO A 88 -6.38 7.83 -16.53
C PRO A 88 -6.22 6.81 -15.39
N LEU A 89 -7.33 6.43 -14.75
CA LEU A 89 -7.34 5.56 -13.56
C LEU A 89 -6.94 4.09 -13.83
N ASN A 90 -6.97 3.66 -15.10
CA ASN A 90 -6.71 2.28 -15.52
C ASN A 90 -5.32 2.06 -16.13
N LYS A 91 -4.45 3.07 -16.04
CA LYS A 91 -3.07 3.01 -16.53
C LYS A 91 -2.10 3.29 -15.37
N PRO A 92 -0.80 2.96 -15.54
CA PRO A 92 0.22 3.43 -14.63
C PRO A 92 0.14 4.95 -14.43
N ILE A 93 0.35 5.41 -13.21
CA ILE A 93 0.31 6.84 -12.88
C ILE A 93 1.62 7.47 -13.37
N GLU A 94 1.51 8.39 -14.33
CA GLU A 94 2.65 9.10 -14.93
C GLU A 94 2.83 10.53 -14.41
N SER A 95 1.92 10.99 -13.54
CA SER A 95 1.97 12.35 -12.99
C SER A 95 3.21 12.57 -12.12
N GLU A 96 4.08 13.49 -12.54
CA GLU A 96 5.25 13.90 -11.77
C GLU A 96 4.86 14.55 -10.43
N LEU A 97 3.78 15.35 -10.43
CA LEU A 97 3.27 15.98 -9.21
C LEU A 97 2.85 14.94 -8.16
N PHE A 98 2.16 13.88 -8.59
CA PHE A 98 1.84 12.74 -7.72
C PHE A 98 3.11 12.13 -7.14
N ALA A 99 4.13 11.88 -7.97
CA ALA A 99 5.39 11.29 -7.53
C ALA A 99 6.11 12.17 -6.50
N THR A 100 6.18 13.49 -6.72
CA THR A 100 6.78 14.44 -5.77
C THR A 100 6.02 14.45 -4.44
N LYS A 101 4.69 14.52 -4.47
CA LYS A 101 3.88 14.58 -3.24
C LYS A 101 3.89 13.27 -2.46
N LEU A 102 3.91 12.13 -3.16
CA LEU A 102 4.11 10.82 -2.56
C LEU A 102 5.44 10.75 -1.81
N ASP A 103 6.54 11.18 -2.46
CA ASP A 103 7.88 11.16 -1.88
C ASP A 103 7.99 12.07 -0.63
N GLU A 104 7.42 13.27 -0.68
CA GLU A 104 7.35 14.19 0.46
C GLU A 104 6.65 13.55 1.67
N VAL A 105 5.47 12.95 1.47
CA VAL A 105 4.70 12.31 2.56
C VAL A 105 5.43 11.11 3.14
N VAL A 106 6.03 10.25 2.29
CA VAL A 106 6.78 9.08 2.76
C VAL A 106 8.00 9.50 3.58
N LYS A 107 8.76 10.52 3.14
CA LYS A 107 9.95 11.00 3.85
C LYS A 107 9.63 11.67 5.19
N GLN A 108 8.45 12.26 5.33
CA GLN A 108 7.98 12.84 6.60
C GLN A 108 7.49 11.78 7.59
N SER A 109 7.24 10.55 7.13
CA SER A 109 6.78 9.48 8.00
C SER A 109 7.85 9.10 9.04
N PRO A 110 7.48 8.90 10.32
CA PRO A 110 8.38 8.36 11.33
C PRO A 110 9.02 7.02 10.93
N ALA A 111 8.33 6.23 10.11
CA ALA A 111 8.82 4.95 9.60
C ALA A 111 9.93 5.08 8.54
N TYR A 112 10.19 6.27 8.01
CA TYR A 112 11.28 6.49 7.06
C TYR A 112 12.64 6.60 7.76
N ALA A 113 12.66 7.19 8.96
CA ALA A 113 13.88 7.38 9.74
C ALA A 113 14.38 6.10 10.44
N SER A 114 13.58 5.03 10.48
CA SER A 114 13.84 3.83 11.27
C SER A 114 14.87 2.87 10.67
N ARG A 115 15.88 3.36 9.95
CA ARG A 115 17.04 2.55 9.55
C ARG A 115 18.08 2.64 10.67
N PRO A 116 18.30 1.59 11.48
CA PRO A 116 19.50 1.53 12.31
C PRO A 116 20.71 1.49 11.37
N ALA A 117 21.76 2.21 11.73
CA ALA A 117 23.06 2.12 11.08
C ALA A 117 23.60 0.68 11.10
#